data_AF-A0AAN7XWW6-F1
#
_entry.id   AF-A0AAN7XWW6-F1
#
_cell.length_a   1.000
_cell.length_b   1.000
_cell.length_c   1.000
_cell.angle_alpha   90.00
_cell.angle_beta   90.00
_cell.angle_gamma   90.00
#
_symmetry.space_group_name_H-M   'P 1'
#
loop_
_entity.id
_entity.type
_entity.pdbx_description
1 polymer ?
#
loop_
_entity_poly.entity_id
_entity_poly.type
_entity_poly.pdbx_seq_one_letter_code
_entity_poly.pdbx_strand_id
1 'polypeptide(L)'
;MSSTAEPQTHSTSSRQKCPPGKGLESIAPLVQSVEETPDPIPTTIKGTIPTWIYGSFLRNGPGKFEFGKDRYTHWFDGMAMMHRFHLCEGNVTYSSRFLRSDSYVQNSEKNRIVVSEFGTLAMPDPCKNIFSRFFSRFQVPKATDNASVNFVKYKGDYYVSTETNYMRRVDPQSLETKEKVDWTQYIAVNSATAHPHYDRDGATYNMGNSYGKNGFFYNIIRVPPPDENAAKEDSADLTGSKVVCSIRAAEARKPSIITALSCRRTTSCSLSSRSSWTC
;
A
#
# COMPACT_ATOMS: atom_id res chain seq x y z
N MET A 1 -62.01 9.54 -40.82
CA MET A 1 -61.19 10.55 -40.11
C MET A 1 -60.93 10.01 -38.71
N SER A 2 -59.83 9.28 -38.54
CA SER A 2 -59.45 8.66 -37.27
C SER A 2 -58.21 9.38 -36.77
N SER A 3 -58.31 10.05 -35.61
CA SER A 3 -57.22 10.83 -35.06
C SER A 3 -56.15 9.89 -34.49
N THR A 4 -54.90 10.22 -34.77
CA THR A 4 -53.70 9.58 -34.26
C THR A 4 -53.54 9.85 -32.76
N ALA A 5 -53.36 8.80 -31.96
CA ALA A 5 -52.90 8.90 -30.58
C ALA A 5 -51.40 8.61 -30.53
N GLU A 6 -50.60 9.60 -30.12
CA GLU A 6 -49.17 9.43 -29.85
C GLU A 6 -48.95 8.76 -28.48
N PRO A 7 -47.90 7.95 -28.29
CA PRO A 7 -47.55 7.41 -26.99
C PRO A 7 -46.78 8.46 -26.17
N GLN A 8 -47.31 8.83 -25.00
CA GLN A 8 -46.58 9.66 -24.03
C GLN A 8 -45.43 8.85 -23.42
N THR A 9 -44.20 9.23 -23.76
CA THR A 9 -42.99 8.74 -23.11
C THR A 9 -42.79 9.46 -21.78
N HIS A 10 -43.01 8.75 -20.67
CA HIS A 10 -42.62 9.24 -19.35
C HIS A 10 -41.09 9.25 -19.23
N SER A 11 -40.50 10.41 -19.51
CA SER A 11 -39.11 10.74 -19.18
C SER A 11 -38.97 10.94 -17.67
N THR A 12 -38.56 9.90 -16.95
CA THR A 12 -38.10 10.05 -15.56
C THR A 12 -36.69 10.63 -15.57
N SER A 13 -36.58 11.94 -15.34
CA SER A 13 -35.33 12.67 -15.11
C SER A 13 -34.59 12.09 -13.89
N SER A 14 -33.54 11.30 -14.12
CA SER A 14 -32.73 10.66 -13.07
C SER A 14 -31.72 11.61 -12.40
N ARG A 15 -32.03 12.90 -12.27
CA ARG A 15 -31.16 13.90 -11.61
C ARG A 15 -31.84 14.60 -10.44
N GLN A 16 -32.56 13.84 -9.61
CA GLN A 16 -32.74 14.28 -8.22
C GLN A 16 -31.39 14.16 -7.52
N LYS A 17 -30.70 15.30 -7.35
CA LYS A 17 -29.54 15.39 -6.45
C LYS A 17 -29.99 14.88 -5.10
N CYS A 18 -29.25 13.92 -4.55
CA CYS A 18 -29.46 13.48 -3.17
C CYS A 18 -29.54 14.72 -2.27
N PRO A 19 -30.52 14.80 -1.35
CA PRO A 19 -30.61 15.91 -0.42
C PRO A 19 -29.27 16.00 0.35
N PRO A 20 -28.70 17.21 0.51
CA PRO A 20 -27.46 17.36 1.25
C PRO A 20 -27.66 16.85 2.67
N GLY A 21 -26.90 15.83 3.06
CA GLY A 21 -26.95 15.28 4.41
C GLY A 21 -26.66 16.37 5.43
N LYS A 22 -27.63 16.65 6.32
CA LYS A 22 -27.42 17.56 7.45
C LYS A 22 -26.77 16.80 8.60
N GLY A 23 -25.79 17.40 9.26
CA GLY A 23 -25.10 16.82 10.42
C GLY A 23 -23.99 15.82 10.10
N LEU A 24 -23.54 15.74 8.85
CA LEU A 24 -22.36 14.96 8.51
C LEU A 24 -21.09 15.73 8.90
N GLU A 25 -20.20 15.08 9.64
CA GLU A 25 -18.87 15.61 9.93
C GLU A 25 -18.08 15.77 8.61
N SER A 26 -17.35 16.89 8.50
CA SER A 26 -16.51 17.13 7.33
C SER A 26 -15.31 16.19 7.34
N ILE A 27 -15.07 15.50 6.23
CA ILE A 27 -13.87 14.67 6.04
C ILE A 27 -12.64 15.49 5.64
N ALA A 28 -12.79 16.79 5.37
CA ALA A 28 -11.69 17.65 4.92
C ALA A 28 -10.45 17.61 5.85
N PRO A 29 -10.59 17.58 7.19
CA PRO A 29 -9.45 17.46 8.09
C PRO A 29 -8.64 16.16 7.93
N LEU A 30 -9.24 15.09 7.38
CA LEU A 30 -8.56 13.81 7.14
C LEU A 30 -7.65 13.84 5.90
N VAL A 31 -7.82 14.83 5.03
CA VAL A 31 -7.09 14.97 3.75
C VAL A 31 -6.28 16.28 3.71
N GLN A 32 -5.78 16.70 4.88
CA GLN A 32 -4.94 17.87 5.03
C GLN A 32 -3.50 17.46 5.40
N SER A 33 -2.52 18.21 4.89
CA SER A 33 -1.12 18.01 5.28
C SER A 33 -0.91 18.32 6.75
N VAL A 34 -0.14 17.46 7.41
CA VAL A 34 0.27 17.62 8.81
C VAL A 34 1.79 17.58 8.93
N GLU A 35 2.29 18.12 10.03
CA GLU A 35 3.70 18.00 10.37
C GLU A 35 3.98 16.64 11.03
N GLU A 36 5.19 16.12 10.85
CA GLU A 36 5.62 14.91 11.54
C GLU A 36 5.97 15.22 13.01
N THR A 37 5.86 14.22 13.88
CA THR A 37 6.22 14.33 15.31
C THR A 37 7.21 13.20 15.64
N PRO A 38 8.49 13.36 15.31
CA PRO A 38 9.48 12.28 15.43
C PRO A 38 9.73 11.88 16.89
N ASP A 39 9.74 12.87 17.77
CA ASP A 39 9.93 12.68 19.20
C ASP A 39 8.59 12.27 19.86
N PRO A 40 8.55 11.16 20.62
CA PRO A 40 7.31 10.70 21.23
C PRO A 40 6.72 11.72 22.19
N ILE A 41 5.45 12.09 21.96
CA ILE A 41 4.68 12.99 22.84
C ILE A 41 3.70 12.19 23.72
N PRO A 42 3.45 12.61 24.96
CA PRO A 42 2.44 12.00 25.81
C PRO A 42 1.03 12.30 25.27
N THR A 43 0.08 11.41 25.53
CA THR A 43 -1.33 11.58 25.12
C THR A 43 -2.25 11.76 26.33
N THR A 44 -3.36 12.47 26.13
CA THR A 44 -4.40 12.63 27.16
C THR A 44 -5.30 11.39 27.17
N ILE A 45 -5.18 10.58 28.22
CA ILE A 45 -5.95 9.34 28.38
C ILE A 45 -7.30 9.66 29.04
N LYS A 46 -8.39 9.21 28.42
CA LYS A 46 -9.73 9.22 29.00
C LYS A 46 -10.16 7.78 29.27
N GLY A 47 -10.41 7.44 30.53
CA GLY A 47 -10.67 6.07 30.97
C GLY A 47 -9.41 5.36 31.47
N THR A 48 -9.40 4.02 31.45
CA THR A 48 -8.30 3.20 31.98
C THR A 48 -7.81 2.24 30.91
N ILE A 49 -6.52 2.26 30.63
CA ILE A 49 -5.89 1.32 29.69
C ILE A 49 -5.56 0.04 30.44
N PRO A 50 -6.00 -1.14 29.97
CA PRO A 50 -5.68 -2.40 30.62
C PRO A 50 -4.17 -2.65 30.67
N THR A 51 -3.68 -3.07 31.84
CA THR A 51 -2.24 -3.28 32.11
C THR A 51 -1.62 -4.41 31.29
N TRP A 52 -2.44 -5.34 30.79
CA TRP A 52 -2.00 -6.42 29.91
C TRP A 52 -1.73 -5.96 28.46
N ILE A 53 -2.13 -4.73 28.09
CA ILE A 53 -1.81 -4.16 26.78
C ILE A 53 -0.43 -3.51 26.85
N TYR A 54 0.53 -4.18 26.23
CA TYR A 54 1.90 -3.69 26.08
C TYR A 54 2.34 -3.86 24.63
N GLY A 55 2.82 -2.79 24.01
CA GLY A 55 3.34 -2.86 22.64
C GLY A 55 3.21 -1.55 21.86
N SER A 56 3.26 -1.64 20.54
CA SER A 56 3.09 -0.50 19.64
C SER A 56 1.99 -0.78 18.65
N PHE A 57 1.05 0.15 18.52
CA PHE A 57 0.05 0.17 17.46
C PHE A 57 0.56 1.05 16.33
N LEU A 58 0.82 0.43 15.18
CA LEU A 58 1.38 1.08 14.00
C LEU A 58 0.28 1.29 12.95
N ARG A 59 0.21 2.50 12.39
CA ARG A 59 -0.67 2.82 11.27
C ARG A 59 0.09 3.59 10.21
N ASN A 60 -0.25 3.36 8.96
CA ASN A 60 0.30 4.06 7.81
C ASN A 60 -0.84 4.75 7.06
N GLY A 61 -0.54 5.85 6.40
CA GLY A 61 -1.51 6.60 5.62
C GLY A 61 -0.88 7.82 4.95
N PRO A 62 -1.63 8.52 4.08
CA PRO A 62 -1.16 9.77 3.51
C PRO A 62 -1.18 10.89 4.57
N GLY A 63 -0.07 11.61 4.72
CA GLY A 63 0.07 12.74 5.65
C GLY A 63 0.49 14.06 5.02
N LYS A 64 0.82 14.07 3.72
CA LYS A 64 1.18 15.28 2.96
C LYS A 64 0.56 15.25 1.58
N PHE A 65 -0.23 16.27 1.27
CA PHE A 65 -1.08 16.38 0.09
C PHE A 65 -0.62 17.44 -0.92
N GLU A 66 0.45 18.18 -0.61
CA GLU A 66 0.97 19.23 -1.48
C GLU A 66 2.49 19.43 -1.35
N PHE A 67 3.10 19.89 -2.45
CA PHE A 67 4.48 20.36 -2.52
C PHE A 67 4.51 21.68 -3.30
N GLY A 68 4.97 22.76 -2.67
CA GLY A 68 4.95 24.09 -3.25
C GLY A 68 3.53 24.50 -3.67
N LYS A 69 3.32 24.69 -4.98
CA LYS A 69 2.02 25.04 -5.55
C LYS A 69 1.23 23.83 -6.06
N ASP A 70 1.88 22.67 -6.14
CA ASP A 70 1.29 21.46 -6.70
C ASP A 70 0.56 20.69 -5.61
N ARG A 71 -0.61 20.14 -5.95
CA ARG A 71 -1.46 19.38 -5.04
C ARG A 71 -1.80 18.02 -5.63
N TYR A 72 -1.85 17.00 -4.79
CA TYR A 72 -2.36 15.70 -5.17
C TYR A 72 -3.89 15.75 -5.36
N THR A 73 -4.39 15.04 -6.36
CA THR A 73 -5.81 15.04 -6.73
C THR A 73 -6.55 13.80 -6.26
N HIS A 74 -5.83 12.76 -5.84
CA HIS A 74 -6.38 11.49 -5.36
C HIS A 74 -5.92 11.20 -3.93
N TRP A 75 -6.79 10.60 -3.11
CA TRP A 75 -6.51 10.29 -1.70
C TRP A 75 -5.20 9.49 -1.56
N PHE A 76 -5.02 8.43 -2.36
CA PHE A 76 -3.87 7.52 -2.27
C PHE A 76 -2.52 8.14 -2.69
N ASP A 77 -2.53 9.34 -3.27
CA ASP A 77 -1.31 9.97 -3.77
C ASP A 77 -0.57 10.77 -2.69
N GLY A 78 -1.23 11.05 -1.56
CA GLY A 78 -0.57 11.72 -0.44
C GLY A 78 0.63 10.91 0.06
N MET A 79 1.69 11.61 0.48
CA MET A 79 2.93 10.95 0.89
C MET A 79 2.75 10.20 2.20
N ALA A 80 3.29 8.99 2.26
CA ALA A 80 3.22 8.09 3.40
C ALA A 80 3.76 8.74 4.68
N MET A 81 2.91 8.80 5.70
CA MET A 81 3.26 9.09 7.08
C MET A 81 2.95 7.86 7.94
N MET A 82 3.97 7.43 8.66
CA MET A 82 3.87 6.36 9.63
C MET A 82 3.52 6.96 10.99
N HIS A 83 2.63 6.29 11.71
CA HIS A 83 2.15 6.67 13.03
C HIS A 83 2.36 5.52 14.01
N ARG A 84 2.83 5.83 15.21
CA ARG A 84 3.03 4.88 16.31
C ARG A 84 2.33 5.37 17.56
N PHE A 85 1.51 4.51 18.15
CA PHE A 85 1.02 4.66 19.52
C PHE A 85 1.69 3.59 20.36
N HIS A 86 2.58 3.98 21.26
CA HIS A 86 3.27 3.04 22.14
C HIS A 86 2.54 2.98 23.49
N LEU A 87 2.12 1.78 23.88
CA LEU A 87 1.40 1.51 25.12
C LEU A 87 2.32 0.76 26.08
N CYS A 88 2.52 1.33 27.26
CA CYS A 88 3.35 0.76 28.32
C CYS A 88 2.80 1.19 29.68
N GLU A 89 2.53 0.23 30.57
CA GLU A 89 2.13 0.50 31.97
C GLU A 89 0.96 1.48 32.11
N GLY A 90 -0.04 1.37 31.22
CA GLY A 90 -1.21 2.25 31.23
C GLY A 90 -0.97 3.66 30.65
N ASN A 91 0.24 3.96 30.18
CA ASN A 91 0.58 5.20 29.48
C ASN A 91 0.59 4.98 27.95
N VAL A 92 0.34 6.06 27.21
CA VAL A 92 0.41 6.05 25.74
C VAL A 92 1.19 7.26 25.25
N THR A 93 2.21 6.99 24.43
CA THR A 93 2.91 8.01 23.67
C THR A 93 2.60 7.90 22.18
N TYR A 94 2.63 9.03 21.49
CA TYR A 94 2.41 9.13 20.05
C TYR A 94 3.66 9.67 19.36
N SER A 95 4.03 9.08 18.23
CA SER A 95 4.99 9.66 17.30
C SER A 95 4.57 9.41 15.85
N SER A 96 5.05 10.26 14.96
CA SER A 96 4.87 10.09 13.51
C SER A 96 6.10 10.52 12.74
N ARG A 97 6.32 9.87 11.60
CA ARG A 97 7.43 10.20 10.69
C ARG A 97 7.01 9.98 9.26
N PHE A 98 7.34 10.91 8.37
CA PHE A 98 7.17 10.68 6.95
C PHE A 98 8.13 9.59 6.49
N LEU A 99 7.64 8.71 5.61
CA LEU A 99 8.48 7.78 4.90
C LEU A 99 9.42 8.55 3.99
N ARG A 100 10.73 8.40 4.19
CA ARG A 100 11.75 8.98 3.31
C ARG A 100 11.92 8.14 2.05
N SER A 101 10.84 8.01 1.29
CA SER A 101 10.83 7.36 -0.03
C SER A 101 11.58 8.22 -1.06
N ASP A 102 11.98 7.63 -2.19
CA ASP A 102 12.60 8.37 -3.29
C ASP A 102 11.64 9.43 -3.81
N SER A 103 10.34 9.13 -3.80
CA SER A 103 9.26 10.04 -4.20
C SER A 103 9.15 11.22 -3.23
N TYR A 104 9.14 10.98 -1.92
CA TYR A 104 9.11 12.04 -0.91
C TYR A 104 10.34 12.95 -0.98
N VAL A 105 11.54 12.36 -1.05
CA VAL A 105 12.81 13.11 -1.08
C VAL A 105 12.87 13.99 -2.32
N GLN A 106 12.60 13.44 -3.52
CA GLN A 106 12.64 14.21 -4.77
C GLN A 106 11.60 15.33 -4.82
N ASN A 107 10.38 15.08 -4.32
CA ASN A 107 9.32 16.08 -4.28
C ASN A 107 9.65 17.20 -3.28
N SER A 108 10.25 16.84 -2.14
CA SER A 108 10.69 17.80 -1.11
C SER A 108 11.85 18.67 -1.59
N GLU A 109 12.89 18.08 -2.20
CA GLU A 109 14.06 18.80 -2.73
C GLU A 109 13.68 19.82 -3.81
N LYS A 110 12.73 19.45 -4.67
CA LYS A 110 12.29 20.30 -5.80
C LYS A 110 11.08 21.17 -5.45
N ASN A 111 10.52 21.02 -4.25
CA ASN A 111 9.33 21.68 -3.77
C ASN A 111 8.15 21.65 -4.78
N ARG A 112 7.96 20.51 -5.45
CA ARG A 112 6.94 20.29 -6.48
C ARG A 112 6.75 18.78 -6.75
N ILE A 113 5.64 18.37 -7.36
CA ILE A 113 5.37 16.94 -7.64
C ILE A 113 6.10 16.52 -8.92
N VAL A 114 7.17 15.72 -8.77
CA VAL A 114 8.02 15.24 -9.88
C VAL A 114 7.94 13.74 -10.14
N VAL A 115 7.38 12.98 -9.20
CA VAL A 115 7.07 11.56 -9.36
C VAL A 115 5.57 11.39 -9.53
N SER A 116 5.17 10.55 -10.50
CA SER A 116 3.74 10.29 -10.75
C SER A 116 3.24 9.26 -9.76
N GLU A 117 2.08 9.53 -9.17
CA GLU A 117 1.40 8.63 -8.25
C GLU A 117 0.19 7.98 -8.95
N PHE A 118 -0.71 7.36 -8.19
CA PHE A 118 -1.84 6.60 -8.73
C PHE A 118 -2.80 7.46 -9.56
N GLY A 119 -3.22 8.61 -9.02
CA GLY A 119 -4.17 9.52 -9.67
C GLY A 119 -3.58 10.84 -10.17
N THR A 120 -2.35 11.16 -9.75
CA THR A 120 -1.69 12.43 -10.03
C THR A 120 -0.47 12.21 -10.91
N LEU A 121 -0.53 12.70 -12.15
CA LEU A 121 0.62 12.69 -13.05
C LEU A 121 1.62 13.77 -12.65
N ALA A 122 2.90 13.42 -12.63
CA ALA A 122 3.97 14.37 -12.37
C ALA A 122 3.97 15.48 -13.42
N MET A 123 4.20 16.72 -12.97
CA MET A 123 4.32 17.84 -13.88
C MET A 123 5.65 17.74 -14.65
N PRO A 124 5.65 17.89 -15.99
CA PRO A 124 6.88 17.92 -16.77
C PRO A 124 7.85 18.95 -16.18
N ASP A 125 9.11 18.54 -16.05
CA ASP A 125 10.15 19.42 -15.52
C ASP A 125 10.39 20.60 -16.48
N PRO A 126 10.13 21.85 -16.07
CA PRO A 126 10.33 23.01 -16.92
C PRO A 126 11.81 23.21 -17.28
N CYS A 127 12.74 22.64 -16.48
CA CYS A 127 14.18 22.70 -16.72
C CYS A 127 14.70 21.53 -17.59
N LYS A 128 13.85 20.56 -17.95
CA LYS A 128 14.23 19.49 -18.89
C LYS A 128 14.16 20.00 -20.33
N ASN A 129 15.33 20.18 -20.96
CA ASN A 129 15.47 20.44 -22.39
C ASN A 129 14.66 19.46 -23.26
N ILE A 130 14.26 19.89 -24.46
CA ILE A 130 13.50 19.08 -25.44
C ILE A 130 14.14 17.70 -25.65
N PHE A 131 15.47 17.63 -25.66
CA PHE A 131 16.23 16.37 -25.76
C PHE A 131 16.03 15.44 -24.56
N SER A 132 16.04 15.95 -23.33
CA SER A 132 15.80 15.11 -22.14
C SER A 132 14.33 14.72 -22.00
N ARG A 133 13.40 15.53 -22.53
CA ARG A 133 11.98 15.13 -22.69
C ARG A 133 11.84 13.97 -23.70
N PHE A 134 12.59 13.98 -24.79
CA PHE A 134 12.60 12.89 -25.77
C PHE A 134 13.20 11.60 -25.18
N PHE A 135 14.37 11.67 -24.53
CA PHE A 135 14.98 10.51 -23.86
C PHE A 135 14.12 9.96 -22.70
N SER A 136 13.41 10.82 -21.96
CA SER A 136 12.49 10.38 -20.91
C SER A 136 11.30 9.56 -21.44
N ARG A 137 11.02 9.64 -22.75
CA ARG A 137 9.95 8.87 -23.41
C ARG A 137 10.36 7.43 -23.76
N PHE A 138 11.66 7.15 -23.74
CA PHE A 138 12.23 5.81 -23.94
C PHE A 138 12.57 5.11 -22.61
N GLN A 139 12.51 5.82 -21.48
CA GLN A 139 12.64 5.22 -20.16
C GLN A 139 11.28 4.68 -19.71
N VAL A 140 11.23 3.41 -19.33
CA VAL A 140 10.05 2.80 -18.69
C VAL A 140 9.71 3.63 -17.44
N PRO A 141 8.44 4.05 -17.25
CA PRO A 141 8.03 4.79 -16.06
C PRO A 141 8.45 4.01 -14.81
N LYS A 142 9.28 4.62 -13.97
CA LYS A 142 9.62 4.02 -12.68
C LYS A 142 8.36 4.07 -11.81
N ALA A 143 7.95 2.91 -11.29
CA ALA A 143 6.85 2.83 -10.34
C ALA A 143 7.18 3.66 -9.08
N THR A 144 6.14 4.23 -8.46
CA THR A 144 6.27 4.95 -7.20
C THR A 144 6.70 4.00 -6.07
N ASP A 145 7.47 4.55 -5.14
CA ASP A 145 7.82 3.93 -3.87
C ASP A 145 7.15 4.62 -2.67
N ASN A 146 6.10 5.42 -2.93
CA ASN A 146 5.20 5.95 -1.91
C ASN A 146 4.37 4.82 -1.28
N ALA A 147 4.95 4.16 -0.28
CA ALA A 147 4.33 3.07 0.42
C ALA A 147 3.39 3.57 1.54
N SER A 148 2.23 4.10 1.17
CA SER A 148 1.26 4.77 2.08
C SER A 148 0.12 3.86 2.58
N VAL A 149 0.06 2.59 2.17
CA VAL A 149 -1.12 1.75 2.38
C VAL A 149 -1.05 0.98 3.70
N ASN A 150 -0.01 0.18 3.93
CA ASN A 150 0.02 -0.71 5.09
C ASN A 150 1.43 -1.01 5.62
N PHE A 151 1.50 -1.45 6.88
CA PHE A 151 2.64 -2.15 7.43
C PHE A 151 2.52 -3.65 7.13
N VAL A 152 3.62 -4.27 6.70
CA VAL A 152 3.70 -5.68 6.37
C VAL A 152 4.92 -6.32 7.01
N LYS A 153 4.85 -7.61 7.33
CA LYS A 153 5.91 -8.36 7.99
C LYS A 153 6.44 -9.49 7.13
N TYR A 154 7.75 -9.50 6.89
CA TYR A 154 8.41 -10.60 6.18
C TYR A 154 9.66 -11.02 6.94
N LYS A 155 9.83 -12.33 7.18
CA LYS A 155 10.95 -12.89 7.95
C LYS A 155 11.26 -12.18 9.27
N GLY A 156 10.26 -11.64 9.96
CA GLY A 156 10.45 -10.93 11.23
C GLY A 156 10.58 -9.42 11.11
N ASP A 157 11.00 -8.90 9.96
CA ASP A 157 11.19 -7.48 9.70
C ASP A 157 9.90 -6.76 9.31
N TYR A 158 9.86 -5.45 9.60
CA TYR A 158 8.75 -4.58 9.26
C TYR A 158 9.06 -3.79 7.98
N TYR A 159 8.07 -3.77 7.09
CA TYR A 159 8.09 -2.99 5.88
C TYR A 159 6.82 -2.17 5.79
N VAL A 160 6.87 -1.10 5.02
CA VAL A 160 5.67 -0.43 4.51
C VAL A 160 5.51 -0.73 3.03
N SER A 161 4.26 -0.96 2.63
CA SER A 161 3.89 -1.31 1.26
C SER A 161 2.78 -0.43 0.72
N THR A 162 2.82 -0.24 -0.59
CA THR A 162 1.67 0.09 -1.44
C THR A 162 1.40 -1.13 -2.34
N GLU A 163 0.83 -0.95 -3.53
CA GLU A 163 0.56 -2.01 -4.50
C GLU A 163 1.49 -1.97 -5.73
N THR A 164 2.77 -1.64 -5.52
CA THR A 164 3.83 -1.67 -6.54
C THR A 164 4.82 -2.82 -6.30
N ASN A 165 5.93 -2.87 -7.05
CA ASN A 165 7.03 -3.79 -6.76
C ASN A 165 7.94 -3.32 -5.63
N TYR A 166 7.82 -2.06 -5.19
CA TYR A 166 8.70 -1.48 -4.17
C TYR A 166 8.07 -1.50 -2.79
N MET A 167 8.88 -1.88 -1.80
CA MET A 167 8.59 -1.72 -0.39
C MET A 167 9.75 -0.97 0.27
N ARG A 168 9.52 -0.45 1.47
CA ARG A 168 10.58 0.15 2.30
C ARG A 168 10.65 -0.60 3.61
N ARG A 169 11.84 -1.07 4.00
CA ARG A 169 12.06 -1.57 5.35
C ARG A 169 12.05 -0.39 6.32
N VAL A 170 11.49 -0.59 7.49
CA VAL A 170 11.35 0.46 8.51
C VAL A 170 11.64 -0.08 9.89
N ASP A 171 12.15 0.78 10.76
CA ASP A 171 12.25 0.48 12.19
C ASP A 171 10.87 0.70 12.85
N PRO A 172 10.24 -0.33 13.44
CA PRO A 172 8.92 -0.19 14.06
C PRO A 172 8.92 0.66 15.35
N GLN A 173 10.07 0.93 15.95
CA GLN A 173 10.21 1.76 17.15
C GLN A 173 10.46 3.22 16.78
N SER A 174 11.49 3.50 15.99
CA SER A 174 11.87 4.89 15.63
C SER A 174 11.12 5.44 14.42
N LEU A 175 10.39 4.59 13.69
CA LEU A 175 9.77 4.88 12.39
C LEU A 175 10.79 5.33 11.32
N GLU A 176 12.06 4.97 11.50
CA GLU A 176 13.11 5.31 10.55
C GLU A 176 12.97 4.50 9.27
N THR A 177 13.09 5.22 8.15
CA THR A 177 13.11 4.62 6.82
C THR A 177 14.49 4.01 6.60
N LYS A 178 14.51 2.73 6.26
CA LYS A 178 15.72 2.00 5.89
C LYS A 178 15.74 1.78 4.37
N GLU A 179 16.29 0.65 3.93
CA GLU A 179 16.48 0.35 2.51
C GLU A 179 15.18 0.15 1.72
N LYS A 180 15.30 0.37 0.41
CA LYS A 180 14.29 0.05 -0.59
C LYS A 180 14.42 -1.41 -1.00
N VAL A 181 13.30 -2.12 -1.01
CA VAL A 181 13.22 -3.52 -1.42
C VAL A 181 12.41 -3.60 -2.70
N ASP A 182 12.93 -4.35 -3.68
CA ASP A 182 12.27 -4.60 -4.95
C ASP A 182 11.90 -6.08 -5.05
N TRP A 183 10.61 -6.37 -5.14
CA TRP A 183 10.11 -7.73 -5.31
C TRP A 183 10.75 -8.48 -6.49
N THR A 184 11.08 -7.77 -7.56
CA THR A 184 11.64 -8.36 -8.79
C THR A 184 13.02 -8.97 -8.60
N GLN A 185 13.74 -8.59 -7.53
CA GLN A 185 15.05 -9.17 -7.18
C GLN A 185 14.92 -10.56 -6.56
N TYR A 186 13.75 -10.90 -6.00
CA TYR A 186 13.54 -12.15 -5.28
C TYR A 186 12.60 -13.11 -6.02
N ILE A 187 11.58 -12.58 -6.70
CA ILE A 187 10.54 -13.35 -7.39
C ILE A 187 10.04 -12.64 -8.65
N ALA A 188 9.60 -13.40 -9.65
CA ALA A 188 9.11 -12.87 -10.91
C ALA A 188 7.66 -12.33 -10.80
N VAL A 189 7.49 -11.20 -10.11
CA VAL A 189 6.21 -10.47 -10.00
C VAL A 189 6.40 -8.99 -10.32
N ASN A 190 5.39 -8.36 -10.92
CA ASN A 190 5.42 -6.95 -11.30
C ASN A 190 4.89 -6.03 -10.19
N SER A 191 4.01 -6.53 -9.33
CA SER A 191 3.61 -5.88 -8.08
C SER A 191 3.11 -6.92 -7.09
N ALA A 192 2.98 -6.53 -5.83
CA ALA A 192 2.34 -7.33 -4.78
C ALA A 192 1.34 -6.47 -3.99
N THR A 193 0.34 -7.09 -3.38
CA THR A 193 -0.64 -6.35 -2.57
C THR A 193 -0.04 -5.87 -1.24
N ALA A 194 -0.64 -4.84 -0.64
CA ALA A 194 -0.29 -4.38 0.70
C ALA A 194 -0.92 -5.21 1.84
N HIS A 195 -1.57 -6.33 1.51
CA HIS A 195 -2.40 -7.11 2.44
C HIS A 195 -2.00 -8.60 2.49
N PRO A 196 -0.77 -8.91 2.94
CA PRO A 196 -0.35 -10.29 3.12
C PRO A 196 -1.06 -10.98 4.30
N HIS A 197 -1.08 -12.30 4.26
CA HIS A 197 -1.52 -13.18 5.34
C HIS A 197 -0.32 -13.82 6.04
N TYR A 198 -0.44 -14.02 7.34
CA TYR A 198 0.61 -14.63 8.17
C TYR A 198 0.14 -16.00 8.67
N ASP A 199 0.97 -17.02 8.46
CA ASP A 199 0.74 -18.37 8.98
C ASP A 199 1.26 -18.49 10.42
N ARG A 200 0.75 -19.48 11.17
CA ARG A 200 1.21 -19.82 12.51
C ARG A 200 2.68 -20.25 12.53
N ASP A 201 3.13 -20.89 11.46
CA ASP A 201 4.51 -21.31 11.29
C ASP A 201 5.45 -20.14 10.93
N GLY A 202 4.93 -18.91 10.86
CA GLY A 202 5.69 -17.69 10.58
C GLY A 202 5.94 -17.41 9.10
N ALA A 203 5.44 -18.25 8.19
CA ALA A 203 5.46 -17.97 6.76
C ALA A 203 4.47 -16.85 6.41
N THR A 204 4.82 -16.02 5.42
CA THR A 204 3.95 -14.95 4.92
C THR A 204 3.48 -15.29 3.52
N TYR A 205 2.18 -15.16 3.26
CA TYR A 205 1.57 -15.34 1.94
C TYR A 205 1.07 -14.00 1.41
N ASN A 206 1.34 -13.71 0.15
CA ASN A 206 0.83 -12.52 -0.52
C ASN A 206 0.36 -12.89 -1.93
N MET A 207 -0.29 -11.97 -2.61
CA MET A 207 -0.60 -12.08 -4.02
C MET A 207 0.14 -10.99 -4.78
N GLY A 208 0.69 -11.36 -5.93
CA GLY A 208 1.24 -10.41 -6.90
C GLY A 208 0.72 -10.72 -8.29
N ASN A 209 1.02 -9.84 -9.24
CA ASN A 209 0.72 -10.09 -10.65
C ASN A 209 2.01 -10.35 -11.43
N SER A 210 1.89 -11.04 -12.56
CA SER A 210 2.93 -11.07 -13.57
C SER A 210 2.31 -10.98 -14.96
N TYR A 211 2.94 -10.25 -15.87
CA TYR A 211 2.55 -10.20 -17.26
C TYR A 211 3.68 -10.65 -18.18
N GLY A 212 3.34 -11.39 -19.23
CA GLY A 212 4.30 -11.86 -20.23
C GLY A 212 3.62 -12.27 -21.52
N LYS A 213 4.37 -12.93 -22.41
CA LYS A 213 3.86 -13.42 -23.70
C LYS A 213 2.65 -14.35 -23.56
N ASN A 214 2.54 -15.03 -22.43
CA ASN A 214 1.50 -16.02 -22.15
C ASN A 214 0.23 -15.41 -21.51
N GLY A 215 0.19 -14.08 -21.32
CA GLY A 215 -0.93 -13.35 -20.72
C GLY A 215 -0.62 -12.82 -19.31
N PHE A 216 -1.68 -12.47 -18.58
CA PHE A 216 -1.62 -11.99 -17.19
C PHE A 216 -1.92 -13.12 -16.22
N PHE A 217 -1.15 -13.15 -15.13
CA PHE A 217 -1.28 -14.14 -14.06
C PHE A 217 -1.29 -13.45 -12.70
N TYR A 218 -2.05 -14.01 -11.77
CA TYR A 218 -2.05 -13.71 -10.35
C TYR A 218 -1.25 -14.79 -9.64
N ASN A 219 -0.13 -14.40 -9.05
CA ASN A 219 0.81 -15.30 -8.40
C ASN A 219 0.61 -15.26 -6.90
N ILE A 220 0.37 -16.42 -6.29
CA ILE A 220 0.42 -16.60 -4.84
C ILE A 220 1.88 -16.70 -4.44
N ILE A 221 2.34 -15.68 -3.73
CA ILE A 221 3.69 -15.56 -3.21
C ILE A 221 3.72 -16.18 -1.82
N ARG A 222 4.77 -16.95 -1.53
CA ARG A 222 5.10 -17.39 -0.17
C ARG A 222 6.52 -16.96 0.17
N VAL A 223 6.64 -16.20 1.25
CA VAL A 223 7.91 -15.90 1.92
C VAL A 223 8.06 -16.87 3.09
N PRO A 224 9.20 -17.56 3.22
CA PRO A 224 9.43 -18.49 4.33
C PRO A 224 9.51 -17.74 5.68
N PRO A 225 9.36 -18.45 6.81
CA PRO A 225 9.65 -17.88 8.13
C PRO A 225 11.12 -17.46 8.24
N PRO A 226 11.47 -16.62 9.24
CA PRO A 226 12.87 -16.32 9.55
C PRO A 226 13.62 -17.61 9.85
N ASP A 227 14.87 -17.69 9.38
CA ASP A 227 15.79 -18.76 9.77
C ASP A 227 16.38 -18.41 11.14
N GLU A 228 16.16 -19.27 12.14
CA GLU A 228 16.66 -19.06 13.50
C GLU A 228 18.18 -19.17 13.59
N ASN A 229 18.83 -19.84 12.62
CA ASN A 229 20.27 -20.08 12.60
C ASN A 229 21.05 -19.15 11.66
N ALA A 230 20.35 -18.35 10.85
CA ALA A 230 21.01 -17.39 9.97
C ALA A 230 21.55 -16.21 10.80
N ALA A 231 22.77 -15.76 10.48
CA ALA A 231 23.28 -14.51 11.03
C ALA A 231 22.31 -13.38 10.68
N LYS A 232 21.84 -12.64 11.69
CA LYS A 232 20.99 -11.46 11.50
C LYS A 232 21.85 -10.32 10.97
N GLU A 233 22.09 -10.31 9.66
CA GLU A 233 22.54 -9.08 9.00
C GLU A 233 21.38 -8.07 9.05
N ASP A 234 21.69 -6.79 9.33
CA ASP A 234 20.68 -5.71 9.35
C ASP A 234 20.35 -5.26 7.92
N SER A 235 19.93 -6.22 7.08
CA SER A 235 19.60 -6.02 5.68
C SER A 235 18.33 -6.79 5.31
N ALA A 236 17.55 -6.24 4.39
CA ALA A 236 16.33 -6.86 3.91
C ALA A 236 16.66 -8.11 3.10
N ASP A 237 16.17 -9.25 3.59
CA ASP A 237 16.29 -10.51 2.88
C ASP A 237 14.96 -11.21 2.71
N LEU A 238 14.51 -11.32 1.46
CA LEU A 238 13.35 -12.11 1.07
C LEU A 238 13.76 -13.40 0.33
N THR A 239 15.03 -13.83 0.43
CA THR A 239 15.53 -15.04 -0.22
C THR A 239 14.74 -16.28 0.19
N GLY A 240 14.51 -17.19 -0.76
CA GLY A 240 13.64 -18.35 -0.56
C GLY A 240 12.15 -18.06 -0.75
N SER A 241 11.79 -16.81 -1.08
CA SER A 241 10.46 -16.48 -1.60
C SER A 241 10.18 -17.25 -2.88
N LYS A 242 8.95 -17.76 -3.02
CA LYS A 242 8.54 -18.54 -4.18
C LYS A 242 7.11 -18.25 -4.59
N VAL A 243 6.82 -18.42 -5.87
CA VAL A 243 5.45 -18.51 -6.37
C VAL A 243 4.94 -19.92 -6.12
N VAL A 244 3.91 -20.06 -5.29
CA VAL A 244 3.30 -21.34 -4.93
C VAL A 244 2.24 -21.76 -5.94
N CYS A 245 1.51 -20.79 -6.48
CA CYS A 245 0.44 -21.00 -7.45
C CYS A 245 0.34 -19.79 -8.37
N SER A 246 -0.03 -20.02 -9.63
CA SER A 246 -0.30 -18.98 -10.62
C SER A 246 -1.68 -19.18 -11.22
N ILE A 247 -2.54 -18.18 -11.07
CA ILE A 247 -3.92 -18.17 -11.58
C ILE A 247 -3.93 -17.27 -12.81
N ARG A 248 -4.32 -17.82 -13.96
CA ARG A 248 -4.44 -17.02 -15.18
C ARG A 248 -5.60 -16.04 -15.07
N ALA A 249 -5.40 -14.79 -15.47
CA ALA A 249 -6.48 -13.81 -15.57
C ALA A 249 -7.51 -14.27 -16.61
N ALA A 250 -8.79 -14.05 -16.32
CA ALA A 250 -9.88 -14.38 -17.24
C ALA A 250 -9.75 -13.64 -18.59
N GLU A 251 -9.36 -12.35 -18.53
CA GLU A 251 -9.06 -11.55 -19.71
C GLU A 251 -7.55 -11.33 -19.86
N ALA A 252 -6.99 -11.83 -20.96
CA ALA A 252 -5.55 -11.79 -21.23
C ALA A 252 -4.95 -10.39 -21.46
N ARG A 253 -5.75 -9.31 -21.44
CA ARG A 253 -5.29 -7.93 -21.59
C ARG A 253 -5.93 -6.94 -20.59
N LYS A 254 -6.79 -7.42 -19.71
CA LYS A 254 -7.50 -6.60 -18.72
C LYS A 254 -7.53 -7.33 -17.38
N PRO A 255 -6.40 -7.39 -16.67
CA PRO A 255 -6.40 -7.97 -15.34
C PRO A 255 -7.32 -7.13 -14.43
N SER A 256 -8.14 -7.81 -13.63
CA SER A 256 -8.80 -7.22 -12.47
C SER A 256 -7.77 -6.70 -11.47
N ILE A 257 -8.12 -5.60 -10.79
CA ILE A 257 -7.37 -5.05 -9.65
C ILE A 257 -7.67 -5.94 -8.44
N ILE A 258 -6.62 -6.49 -7.81
CA ILE A 258 -6.74 -7.29 -6.59
C ILE A 258 -6.02 -6.56 -5.47
N THR A 259 -6.78 -6.22 -4.43
CA THR A 259 -6.26 -5.52 -3.24
C THR A 259 -6.00 -6.47 -2.07
N ALA A 260 -6.73 -7.58 -1.98
CA ALA A 260 -6.55 -8.58 -0.92
C ALA A 260 -6.99 -9.98 -1.38
N LEU A 261 -6.53 -11.00 -0.66
CA LEU A 261 -6.90 -12.41 -0.83
C LEU A 261 -7.56 -12.91 0.47
N SER A 262 -8.41 -13.94 0.36
CA SER A 262 -8.83 -14.76 1.51
C SER A 262 -8.03 -16.06 1.55
N CYS A 263 -7.50 -16.41 2.73
CA CYS A 263 -6.80 -17.68 2.95
C CYS A 263 -7.60 -18.53 3.95
N ARG A 264 -7.91 -19.77 3.59
CA ARG A 264 -8.57 -20.74 4.48
C ARG A 264 -7.69 -21.97 4.64
N ARG A 265 -7.50 -22.40 5.89
CA ARG A 265 -6.86 -23.68 6.20
C ARG A 265 -7.87 -24.80 6.06
N THR A 266 -7.60 -25.72 5.14
CA THR A 266 -8.29 -27.00 5.07
C THR A 266 -7.57 -28.00 5.95
N THR A 267 -8.16 -28.39 7.08
CA THR A 267 -7.73 -29.59 7.81
C THR A 267 -8.23 -30.80 7.04
N SER A 268 -7.41 -31.40 6.19
CA SER A 268 -7.69 -32.75 5.72
C SER A 268 -7.50 -33.70 6.90
N CYS A 269 -8.60 -34.24 7.41
CA CYS A 269 -8.55 -35.35 8.35
C CYS A 269 -8.19 -36.61 7.56
N SER A 270 -6.90 -36.78 7.27
CA SER A 270 -6.34 -38.01 6.71
C SER A 270 -5.27 -38.51 7.68
N LEU A 271 -5.46 -39.71 8.22
CA LEU A 271 -4.40 -40.48 8.89
C LEU A 271 -3.26 -40.70 7.88
N SER A 272 -2.39 -39.71 7.75
CA SER A 272 -1.09 -39.74 7.07
C SER A 272 -0.62 -38.30 7.00
N SER A 273 0.46 -38.00 7.69
CA SER A 273 1.10 -36.68 7.77
C SER A 273 1.46 -36.15 6.38
N ARG A 274 0.62 -35.28 5.82
CA ARG A 274 0.96 -34.24 4.82
C ARG A 274 -0.23 -33.30 4.66
N SER A 275 -0.07 -32.06 5.11
CA SER A 275 -1.02 -30.97 4.89
C SER A 275 -0.92 -30.50 3.44
N SER A 276 -1.95 -30.77 2.65
CA SER A 276 -2.15 -30.16 1.33
C SER A 276 -3.16 -29.01 1.43
N TRP A 277 -2.83 -27.88 0.81
CA TRP A 277 -3.71 -26.73 0.67
C TRP A 277 -4.42 -26.82 -0.69
N THR A 278 -5.75 -26.68 -0.69
CA THR A 278 -6.57 -26.51 -1.90
C THR A 278 -7.00 -25.05 -2.01
N CYS A 279 -6.76 -24.44 -3.18
CA CYS A 279 -7.34 -23.14 -3.57
C CYS A 279 -8.80 -23.30 -3.96
#